data_AF-B6Q8V8-F1
#
_entry.id   AF-B6Q8V8-F1
#
_cell.length_a   1.000
_cell.length_b   1.000
_cell.length_c   1.000
_cell.angle_alpha   90.00
_cell.angle_beta   90.00
_cell.angle_gamma   90.00
#
_symmetry.space_group_name_H-M   'P 1'
#
loop_
_entity.id
_entity.type
_entity.pdbx_description
1 polymer ?
#
loop_
_entity_poly.entity_id
_entity_poly.type
_entity_poly.pdbx_seq_one_letter_code
_entity_poly.pdbx_strand_id
1 'polypeptide(L)' 'MSDKQFTPADVASHKTPESGLYIIIDNSVYDVTNFVDEHPGGAKILKRVAGKDATKQFWKAC' A
#
# COMPACT_ATOMS: atom_id res chain seq x y z
N MET A 1 -11.80 -0.94 -19.51
CA MET A 1 -11.17 -1.32 -18.24
C MET A 1 -10.96 -0.01 -17.50
N SER A 2 -11.59 0.21 -16.36
CA SER A 2 -11.52 1.52 -15.69
C SER A 2 -10.22 1.60 -14.90
N ASP A 3 -9.21 2.24 -15.47
CA ASP A 3 -7.96 2.58 -14.79
C ASP A 3 -8.27 3.52 -13.63
N LYS A 4 -8.34 2.97 -12.41
CA LYS A 4 -8.64 3.74 -11.21
C LYS A 4 -7.39 4.54 -10.84
N GLN A 5 -7.29 5.75 -11.37
CA GLN A 5 -6.24 6.70 -11.01
C GLN A 5 -6.46 7.17 -9.58
N PHE A 6 -5.52 6.82 -8.71
CA PHE A 6 -5.46 7.32 -7.35
C PHE A 6 -4.35 8.35 -7.26
N THR A 7 -4.62 9.49 -6.64
CA THR A 7 -3.57 10.47 -6.35
C THR A 7 -2.84 10.07 -5.07
N PRO A 8 -1.59 10.52 -4.86
CA PRO A 8 -0.91 10.32 -3.59
C PRO A 8 -1.68 10.91 -2.39
N ALA A 9 -2.51 11.92 -2.61
CA ALA A 9 -3.38 12.50 -1.58
C ALA A 9 -4.54 11.56 -1.20
N ASP A 10 -5.14 10.88 -2.17
CA ASP A 10 -6.13 9.82 -1.93
C ASP A 10 -5.49 8.68 -1.14
N VAL A 11 -4.35 8.17 -1.62
CA VAL A 11 -3.63 7.07 -0.96
C VAL A 11 -3.26 7.43 0.49
N ALA A 12 -2.83 8.66 0.75
CA ALA A 12 -2.52 9.13 2.11
C ALA A 12 -3.73 9.11 3.07
N SER A 13 -4.94 9.21 2.54
CA SER A 13 -6.18 9.04 3.32
C SER A 13 -6.48 7.57 3.62
N HIS A 14 -6.06 6.68 2.72
CA HIS A 14 -6.20 5.22 2.80
C HIS A 14 -5.05 4.54 3.59
N LYS A 15 -4.93 4.91 4.87
CA LYS A 15 -3.92 4.38 5.81
C LYS A 15 -4.47 3.47 6.90
N THR A 16 -5.80 3.31 6.98
CA THR A 16 -6.49 2.53 8.01
C THR A 16 -7.16 1.31 7.37
N PRO A 17 -7.27 0.19 8.11
CA PRO A 17 -7.97 -0.99 7.61
C PRO A 17 -9.45 -0.72 7.30
N GLU A 18 -10.06 0.28 7.94
CA GLU A 18 -11.45 0.69 7.72
C GLU A 18 -11.65 1.43 6.40
N SER A 19 -10.66 2.24 5.98
CA SER A 19 -10.66 2.92 4.68
C SER A 19 -9.98 2.10 3.58
N GLY A 20 -9.31 1.00 3.96
CA GLY A 20 -8.44 0.21 3.12
C GLY A 20 -6.98 0.70 3.17
N LEU A 21 -6.06 -0.25 3.06
CA LEU A 21 -4.61 -0.09 3.06
C LEU A 21 -4.08 0.00 1.64
N TYR A 22 -3.69 1.20 1.23
CA TYR A 22 -3.17 1.45 -0.10
C TYR A 22 -1.70 1.85 0.01
N ILE A 23 -0.89 1.38 -0.92
CA ILE A 23 0.54 1.68 -0.95
C ILE A 23 0.95 2.06 -2.36
N ILE A 24 2.00 2.87 -2.47
CA ILE A 24 2.58 3.23 -3.75
C ILE A 24 3.83 2.38 -3.97
N ILE A 25 3.88 1.63 -5.06
CA ILE A 25 5.05 0.88 -5.51
C ILE A 25 5.33 1.30 -6.95
N ASP A 26 6.54 1.78 -7.21
CA ASP A 26 6.99 2.19 -8.54
C ASP A 26 6.02 3.19 -9.20
N ASN A 27 5.63 4.22 -8.43
CA ASN A 27 4.68 5.25 -8.85
C ASN A 27 3.27 4.73 -9.24
N SER A 28 2.95 3.48 -8.86
CA SER A 28 1.65 2.83 -9.07
C SER A 28 0.99 2.53 -7.72
N VAL A 29 -0.34 2.66 -7.65
CA VAL A 29 -1.10 2.46 -6.42
C VAL A 29 -1.65 1.05 -6.34
N TYR A 30 -1.37 0.37 -5.23
CA TYR A 30 -1.83 -0.99 -4.96
C TYR A 30 -2.68 -1.02 -3.69
N ASP A 31 -3.86 -1.59 -3.79
CA ASP A 31 -4.66 -1.96 -2.62
C ASP A 31 -4.13 -3.27 -2.05
N VAL A 32 -3.62 -3.19 -0.82
CA VAL A 32 -3.06 -4.33 -0.08
C VAL A 32 -3.93 -4.71 1.11
N THR A 33 -5.15 -4.14 1.23
CA THR A 33 -6.08 -4.39 2.34
C THR A 33 -6.24 -5.88 2.65
N ASN A 34 -6.53 -6.69 1.64
CA ASN A 34 -6.69 -8.14 1.80
C ASN A 34 -5.36 -8.89 1.84
N PHE A 35 -4.28 -8.30 1.32
CA PHE A 35 -2.96 -8.91 1.27
C PHE A 35 -2.16 -8.74 2.58
N VAL A 36 -2.58 -7.82 3.45
CA VAL A 36 -1.89 -7.52 4.71
C VAL A 36 -1.74 -8.74 5.62
N ASP A 37 -2.74 -9.63 5.66
CA ASP A 37 -2.72 -10.86 6.45
C ASP A 37 -1.98 -12.02 5.78
N GLU A 38 -1.94 -12.06 4.44
CA GLU A 38 -1.19 -13.05 3.67
C GLU A 38 0.29 -12.70 3.49
N HIS A 39 0.70 -11.48 3.81
CA HIS A 39 2.06 -11.03 3.60
C HIS A 39 3.07 -11.77 4.52
N PRO A 40 3.99 -12.58 3.97
CA PRO A 40 4.92 -13.39 4.77
C PRO A 40 5.93 -12.54 5.56
N GLY A 41 6.17 -11.29 5.17
CA GLY A 41 6.96 -10.31 5.93
C GLY A 41 6.20 -9.63 7.07
N GLY A 42 4.92 -9.98 7.26
CA GLY A 42 4.05 -9.50 8.32
C GLY A 42 3.31 -8.21 8.01
N ALA A 43 2.07 -8.13 8.49
CA ALA A 43 1.16 -6.99 8.38
C ALA A 43 1.73 -5.67 8.92
N LYS A 44 2.67 -5.74 9.88
CA LYS A 44 3.25 -4.55 10.53
C LYS A 44 4.00 -3.64 9.57
N ILE A 45 4.73 -4.23 8.60
CA ILE A 45 5.47 -3.44 7.60
C ILE A 45 4.48 -2.72 6.68
N LEU A 46 3.47 -3.43 6.17
CA LEU A 46 2.44 -2.88 5.30
C LEU A 46 1.65 -1.76 5.98
N LYS A 47 1.22 -1.96 7.23
CA LYS A 47 0.56 -0.92 8.04
C LYS A 47 1.44 0.32 8.29
N ARG A 48 2.77 0.17 8.29
CA ARG A 48 3.70 1.29 8.48
C ARG A 48 3.90 2.13 7.22
N VAL A 49 3.85 1.49 6.06
CA VAL A 49 3.96 2.14 4.74
C VAL A 49 2.62 2.46 4.11
N ALA A 50 1.52 2.09 4.78
CA ALA A 50 0.15 2.44 4.42
C ALA A 50 0.00 3.94 4.17
N GLY A 51 -0.58 4.28 3.03
CA GLY A 51 -0.77 5.65 2.57
C GLY A 51 0.51 6.37 2.17
N LYS A 52 1.60 5.63 1.91
CA LYS A 52 2.91 6.17 1.52
C LYS A 52 3.55 5.33 0.41
N ASP A 53 4.65 5.85 -0.11
CA ASP A 53 5.53 5.10 -1.01
C ASP A 53 6.25 3.98 -0.27
N ALA A 54 5.90 2.75 -0.65
CA ALA A 54 6.48 1.51 -0.19
C ALA A 54 7.55 0.99 -1.15
N THR A 55 7.76 1.62 -2.30
CA THR A 55 8.77 1.24 -3.32
C THR A 55 10.11 0.90 -2.68
N LYS A 56 10.65 1.82 -1.87
CA LYS A 56 11.94 1.60 -1.18
C LYS A 56 11.94 0.42 -0.23
N GLN A 57 10.83 0.11 0.44
CA GLN A 57 10.76 -1.03 1.37
C GLN A 57 10.58 -2.34 0.62
N PHE A 58 9.81 -2.34 -0.48
CA PHE A 58 9.60 -3.48 -1.34
C PHE A 58 10.92 -3.98 -1.95
N TRP A 59 11.71 -3.09 -2.56
CA TRP A 59 13.00 -3.44 -3.16
C TRP A 59 14.10 -3.81 -2.15
N LYS A 60 13.94 -3.43 -0.88
CA LYS A 60 14.91 -3.70 0.19
C LYS A 60 14.72 -5.08 0.83
N ALA A 61 13.66 -5.79 0.49
CA ALA A 61 13.36 -7.13 1.01
C ALA A 61 14.00 -8.28 0.19
N CYS A 62 14.87 -7.96 -0.79
CA CYS A 62 15.72 -8.92 -1.48
C CYS A 62 16.97 -9.31 -0.67
#